data_AF-A0A9D2NF35-F1
#
_entry.id   AF-A0A9D2NF35-F1
#
_cell.length_a   1.000
_cell.length_b   1.000
_cell.length_c   1.000
_cell.angle_alpha   90.00
_cell.angle_beta   90.00
_cell.angle_gamma   90.00
#
_symmetry.space_group_name_H-M   'P 1'
#
loop_
_entity.id
_entity.type
_entity.pdbx_description
1 polymer ?
#
loop_
_entity_poly.entity_id
_entity_poly.type
_entity_poly.pdbx_seq_one_letter_code
_entity_poly.pdbx_strand_id
1 'polypeptide(L)'
;MGKKNPYVTTLGFNRKDPNHVRVAELLNEMGRGKTQYIVNAVIAYQDGPTEKKGLGVTDADVRKIVLEMIQKNKTEKNMTHSSSEGFSMDERSKEDILEALSCFRKER
;
A
#
# COMPACT_ATOMS: atom_id res chain seq x y z
N MET A 1 -6.00 -4.87 -53.90
CA MET A 1 -4.93 -4.08 -53.25
C MET A 1 -4.90 -4.42 -51.77
N GLY A 2 -4.06 -5.38 -51.36
CA GLY A 2 -3.89 -5.72 -49.94
C GLY A 2 -3.32 -4.52 -49.18
N LYS A 3 -3.87 -4.23 -48.00
CA LYS A 3 -3.41 -3.08 -47.19
C LYS A 3 -1.93 -3.26 -46.85
N LYS A 4 -1.18 -2.15 -46.88
CA LYS A 4 0.15 -2.04 -46.26
C LYS A 4 0.08 -2.65 -44.86
N ASN A 5 1.10 -3.42 -44.49
CA ASN A 5 1.33 -4.12 -43.22
C ASN A 5 0.16 -4.10 -42.20
N PRO A 6 -0.49 -5.24 -41.89
CA PRO A 6 -1.68 -5.27 -41.02
C PRO A 6 -1.42 -4.78 -39.58
N TYR A 7 -0.15 -4.70 -39.16
CA TYR A 7 0.24 -4.23 -37.83
C TYR A 7 0.52 -2.73 -37.75
N VAL A 8 0.40 -1.99 -38.87
CA VAL A 8 0.67 -0.55 -38.91
C VAL A 8 -0.61 0.21 -39.22
N THR A 9 -1.06 1.00 -38.25
CA THR A 9 -2.18 1.94 -38.39
C THR A 9 -1.69 3.37 -38.15
N THR A 10 -2.00 4.28 -39.08
CA THR A 10 -1.69 5.72 -38.96
C THR A 10 -2.95 6.49 -38.60
N LEU A 11 -2.89 7.29 -37.52
CA LEU A 11 -3.99 8.14 -37.08
C LEU A 11 -3.65 9.61 -37.38
N GLY A 12 -4.55 10.29 -38.09
CA GLY A 12 -4.45 11.74 -38.33
C GLY A 12 -5.40 12.52 -37.42
N PHE A 13 -4.90 13.55 -36.74
CA PHE A 13 -5.72 14.40 -35.87
C PHE A 13 -6.16 15.68 -36.59
N ASN A 14 -7.43 16.05 -36.42
CA ASN A 14 -7.97 17.29 -36.98
C ASN A 14 -7.61 18.48 -36.09
N ARG A 15 -6.85 19.43 -36.62
CA ARG A 15 -6.41 20.64 -35.88
C ARG A 15 -7.55 21.60 -35.53
N LYS A 16 -8.72 21.46 -36.15
CA LYS A 16 -9.89 22.32 -35.89
C LYS A 16 -10.80 21.78 -34.78
N ASP A 17 -10.62 20.52 -34.39
CA ASP A 17 -11.42 19.91 -33.32
C ASP A 17 -10.63 19.98 -32.00
N PRO A 18 -11.15 20.66 -30.96
CA PRO A 18 -10.45 20.81 -29.69
C PRO A 18 -10.18 19.47 -28.98
N ASN A 19 -11.04 18.47 -29.16
CA ASN A 19 -10.83 17.14 -28.58
C ASN A 19 -9.67 16.43 -29.28
N HIS A 20 -9.57 16.54 -30.60
CA HIS A 20 -8.45 15.98 -31.35
C HIS A 20 -7.13 16.66 -30.99
N VAL A 21 -7.12 17.99 -30.83
CA VAL A 21 -5.94 18.74 -30.38
C VAL A 21 -5.48 18.26 -29.01
N ARG A 22 -6.41 18.18 -28.04
CA ARG A 22 -6.11 17.73 -26.68
C ARG A 22 -5.54 16.31 -26.65
N VAL A 23 -6.12 15.38 -27.41
CA VAL A 23 -5.62 14.00 -27.48
C VAL A 23 -4.25 13.94 -28.16
N ALA A 24 -4.03 14.74 -29.22
CA ALA A 24 -2.75 14.79 -29.90
C ALA A 24 -1.63 15.31 -28.98
N GLU A 25 -1.89 16.38 -28.21
CA GLU A 25 -0.95 16.91 -27.22
C GLU A 25 -0.59 15.86 -26.17
N LEU A 26 -1.59 15.20 -25.56
CA LEU A 26 -1.40 14.13 -24.58
C LEU A 26 -0.54 12.98 -25.13
N LEU A 27 -0.84 12.49 -26.34
CA LEU A 27 -0.08 11.39 -26.95
C LEU A 27 1.37 11.79 -27.29
N ASN A 28 1.60 13.05 -27.65
CA ASN A 28 2.93 13.56 -27.98
C ASN A 28 3.83 13.66 -26.74
N GLU A 29 3.28 13.98 -25.56
CA GLU A 29 4.02 14.00 -24.29
C GLU A 29 4.49 12.59 -23.86
N MET A 30 3.77 11.53 -24.22
CA MET A 30 4.04 10.15 -23.75
C MET A 30 5.19 9.41 -24.45
N GLY A 31 5.85 10.02 -25.46
CA GLY A 31 7.05 9.46 -26.10
C GLY A 31 6.88 8.04 -26.69
N ARG A 32 7.58 7.04 -26.11
CA ARG A 32 7.55 5.63 -26.56
C ARG A 32 6.32 4.85 -26.08
N GLY A 33 5.60 5.34 -25.06
CA GLY A 33 4.45 4.64 -24.46
C GLY A 33 3.11 4.84 -25.17
N LYS A 34 3.04 5.74 -26.17
CA LYS A 34 1.78 6.12 -26.84
C LYS A 34 1.00 4.96 -27.46
N THR A 35 1.70 3.99 -28.05
CA THR A 35 1.05 2.84 -28.72
C THR A 35 0.31 1.97 -27.71
N GLN A 36 0.97 1.64 -26.60
CA GLN A 36 0.37 0.81 -25.55
C GLN A 36 -0.82 1.52 -24.89
N TYR A 37 -0.73 2.84 -24.71
CA TYR A 37 -1.84 3.63 -24.19
C TYR A 37 -3.08 3.54 -25.09
N ILE A 38 -2.91 3.70 -26.41
CA ILE A 38 -4.02 3.59 -27.37
C ILE A 38 -4.61 2.17 -27.35
N VAL A 39 -3.78 1.13 -27.31
CA VAL A 39 -4.25 -0.27 -27.21
C VAL A 39 -5.12 -0.46 -25.97
N ASN A 40 -4.64 -0.02 -24.80
CA ASN A 40 -5.38 -0.14 -23.54
C ASN A 40 -6.70 0.64 -23.57
N ALA A 41 -6.69 1.85 -24.15
CA ALA A 41 -7.88 2.69 -24.25
C ALA A 41 -8.96 2.06 -25.16
N VAL A 42 -8.56 1.45 -26.29
CA VAL A 42 -9.48 0.78 -27.21
C VAL A 42 -10.09 -0.45 -26.55
N ILE A 43 -9.28 -1.29 -25.88
CA ILE A 43 -9.75 -2.45 -25.12
C ILE A 43 -10.75 -2.01 -24.04
N ALA A 44 -10.40 -1.02 -23.23
CA ALA A 44 -11.27 -0.51 -22.16
C ALA A 44 -12.55 0.16 -22.68
N TYR A 45 -12.54 0.72 -23.89
CA TYR A 45 -13.75 1.29 -24.48
C TYR A 45 -14.69 0.19 -25.00
N GLN A 46 -14.13 -0.85 -25.62
CA GLN A 46 -14.91 -1.92 -26.22
C GLN A 46 -15.46 -2.91 -25.19
N ASP A 47 -14.63 -3.29 -24.21
CA ASP A 47 -15.00 -4.25 -23.17
C ASP A 47 -15.77 -3.59 -22.01
N GLY A 48 -15.98 -2.26 -22.09
CA GLY A 48 -16.47 -1.45 -20.99
C GLY A 48 -15.38 -1.21 -19.94
N PRO A 49 -15.66 -0.41 -18.89
CA PRO A 49 -14.72 -0.24 -17.78
C PRO A 49 -14.43 -1.61 -17.20
N THR A 50 -13.34 -2.23 -17.64
CA THR A 50 -12.68 -3.27 -16.89
C THR A 50 -12.34 -2.58 -15.59
N GLU A 51 -13.15 -2.85 -14.56
CA GLU A 51 -12.77 -2.59 -13.20
C GLU A 51 -11.31 -3.00 -13.15
N LYS A 52 -10.43 -2.03 -12.85
CA LYS A 52 -9.05 -2.35 -12.62
C LYS A 52 -9.13 -3.57 -11.71
N LYS A 53 -8.68 -4.72 -12.20
CA LYS A 53 -8.24 -5.79 -11.34
C LYS A 53 -7.01 -5.20 -10.64
N GLY A 54 -7.21 -4.21 -9.77
CA GLY A 54 -6.44 -4.16 -8.54
C GLY A 54 -6.50 -5.59 -8.04
N LEU A 55 -5.32 -6.14 -7.73
CA LEU A 55 -5.16 -7.49 -7.17
C LEU A 55 -6.46 -7.85 -6.48
N GLY A 56 -7.16 -8.88 -6.98
CA GLY A 56 -8.53 -9.23 -6.59
C GLY A 56 -8.62 -9.59 -5.11
N VAL A 57 -8.38 -8.60 -4.28
CA VAL A 57 -8.30 -8.60 -2.84
C VAL A 57 -9.68 -8.14 -2.47
N THR A 58 -10.53 -9.13 -2.26
CA THR A 58 -11.87 -8.93 -1.76
C THR A 58 -11.79 -8.43 -0.32
N ASP A 59 -12.87 -7.81 0.17
CA ASP A 59 -13.00 -7.47 1.59
C ASP A 59 -12.75 -8.69 2.50
N ALA A 60 -13.09 -9.90 2.02
CA ALA A 60 -12.81 -11.16 2.72
C ALA A 60 -11.30 -11.44 2.83
N ASP A 61 -10.52 -11.14 1.79
CA ASP A 61 -9.06 -11.30 1.81
C ASP A 61 -8.41 -10.33 2.80
N VAL A 62 -8.88 -9.08 2.82
CA VAL A 62 -8.43 -8.07 3.81
C VAL A 62 -8.75 -8.52 5.23
N ARG A 63 -9.99 -8.97 5.49
CA ARG A 63 -10.41 -9.48 6.81
C ARG A 63 -9.57 -10.66 7.26
N LYS A 64 -9.26 -11.59 6.36
CA LYS A 64 -8.42 -12.76 6.66
C LYS A 64 -7.03 -12.35 7.12
N ILE A 65 -6.40 -11.42 6.43
CA ILE A 65 -5.07 -10.89 6.79
C ILE A 65 -5.11 -10.22 8.18
N VAL A 66 -6.12 -9.39 8.44
CA VAL A 66 -6.28 -8.70 9.73
C VAL A 66 -6.48 -9.69 10.88
N LEU A 67 -7.32 -10.71 10.70
CA LEU A 67 -7.54 -11.74 11.72
C LEU A 67 -6.27 -12.53 12.03
N GLU A 68 -5.48 -12.87 11.00
CA GLU A 68 -4.21 -13.58 11.19
C GLU A 68 -3.18 -12.73 11.94
N MET A 69 -3.10 -11.42 11.65
CA MET A 69 -2.24 -10.48 12.38
C MET A 69 -2.65 -10.38 13.86
N ILE A 70 -3.94 -10.27 14.16
CA ILE A 70 -4.44 -10.21 15.54
C ILE A 70 -4.12 -11.50 16.31
N GLN A 71 -4.28 -12.66 15.66
CA GLN A 71 -3.96 -13.95 16.27
C GLN A 71 -2.46 -14.08 16.54
N LYS A 72 -1.60 -13.78 15.57
CA LYS A 72 -0.13 -13.79 15.74
C LYS A 72 0.33 -12.90 16.89
N ASN A 73 -0.19 -11.67 16.96
CA ASN A 73 0.13 -10.75 18.05
C ASN A 73 -0.35 -11.26 19.43
N LYS A 74 -1.42 -12.06 19.48
CA LYS A 74 -1.92 -12.64 20.73
C LYS A 74 -1.09 -13.85 21.17
N THR A 75 -0.61 -14.68 20.25
CA THR A 75 0.32 -15.78 20.56
C THR A 75 1.70 -15.25 20.94
N GLU A 76 2.21 -14.21 20.29
CA GLU A 76 3.49 -13.58 20.66
C GLU A 76 3.44 -12.89 22.03
N LYS A 77 2.32 -12.23 22.37
CA LYS A 77 2.09 -11.71 23.73
C LYS A 77 1.90 -12.80 24.79
N ASN A 78 1.40 -13.97 24.41
CA ASN A 78 1.25 -15.10 25.33
C ASN A 78 2.52 -15.94 25.49
N MET A 79 3.43 -15.94 24.50
CA MET A 79 4.75 -16.58 24.60
C MET A 79 5.79 -15.72 25.35
N THR A 80 5.54 -14.42 25.54
CA THR A 80 6.43 -13.53 26.29
C THR A 80 6.11 -13.41 27.79
N HIS A 81 5.09 -14.12 28.29
CA HIS A 81 4.76 -14.13 29.73
C HIS A 81 4.85 -15.50 30.41
N SER A 82 5.39 -16.53 29.75
CA SER A 82 5.59 -17.85 30.38
C SER A 82 7.03 -18.15 30.84
N SER A 83 7.95 -17.17 30.80
CA SER A 83 9.25 -17.27 31.47
C SER A 83 9.32 -16.26 32.60
N SER A 84 9.18 -16.78 33.81
CA SER A 84 9.54 -16.16 35.09
C SER A 84 10.88 -15.42 35.02
N GLU A 85 10.86 -14.10 35.22
CA GLU A 85 11.74 -13.42 36.17
C GLU A 85 10.93 -12.28 36.81
N GLY A 86 10.25 -12.60 37.92
CA GLY A 86 9.93 -11.54 38.87
C GLY A 86 11.25 -10.96 39.34
N PHE A 87 11.46 -9.65 39.16
CA PHE A 87 12.58 -8.97 39.80
C PHE A 87 12.40 -9.09 41.32
N SER A 88 12.99 -10.14 41.88
CA SER A 88 13.24 -10.25 43.31
C SER A 88 14.30 -9.21 43.65
N MET A 89 13.87 -7.98 43.95
CA MET A 89 14.78 -7.03 44.59
C MET A 89 15.23 -7.63 45.92
N ASP A 90 16.55 -7.76 46.09
CA ASP A 90 17.15 -8.14 47.35
C ASP A 90 16.83 -7.08 48.41
N GLU A 91 16.69 -7.49 49.67
CA GLU A 91 16.18 -6.56 50.70
C GLU A 91 17.05 -5.32 50.85
N ARG A 92 18.37 -5.43 50.70
CA ARG A 92 19.27 -4.27 50.73
C ARG A 92 18.91 -3.22 49.67
N SER A 93 18.63 -3.65 48.44
CA SER A 93 18.17 -2.73 47.39
C SER A 93 16.84 -2.04 47.76
N LYS A 94 15.95 -2.70 48.51
CA LYS A 94 14.72 -2.07 49.00
C LYS A 94 14.99 -1.09 50.13
N GLU A 95 15.88 -1.44 51.06
CA GLU A 95 16.31 -0.54 52.13
C GLU A 95 16.96 0.74 51.57
N ASP A 96 17.85 0.62 50.58
CA ASP A 96 18.53 1.76 49.94
C ASP A 96 17.52 2.70 49.25
N ILE A 97 16.50 2.16 48.60
CA ILE A 97 15.44 2.95 47.97
C ILE A 97 14.60 3.67 49.03
N LEU A 98 14.23 2.98 50.11
CA LEU A 98 13.45 3.57 51.20
C LEU A 98 14.24 4.69 51.90
N GLU A 99 15.55 4.51 52.09
CA GLU A 99 16.43 5.53 52.65
C GLU A 99 16.51 6.75 51.74
N ALA A 100 16.74 6.56 50.42
CA ALA A 100 16.76 7.64 49.46
C ALA A 100 15.44 8.44 49.43
N LEU A 101 14.30 7.75 49.50
CA LEU A 101 12.98 8.40 49.57
C LEU A 101 12.77 9.16 50.88
N SER A 102 13.35 8.69 51.98
CA SER A 102 13.26 9.37 53.27
C SER A 102 14.00 10.71 53.28
N CYS A 103 15.11 10.81 52.55
CA CYS A 103 15.85 12.07 52.36
C CYS A 103 15.01 13.14 51.66
N PHE A 104 14.19 12.77 50.67
CA PHE A 104 13.30 13.74 49.99
C PHE A 104 12.14 14.23 50.87
N ARG A 105 11.77 13.48 51.90
CA ARG A 105 10.65 13.85 52.79
C ARG A 105 11.05 14.87 53.87
N LYS A 106 12.35 15.03 54.14
CA LYS A 106 12.84 15.86 55.25
C LYS A 106 13.13 17.32 54.86
N GLU A 107 13.05 17.65 53.57
CA GLU A 107 13.36 18.99 53.03
C GLU A 107 12.10 19.80 52.63
N ARG A 108 10.93 19.47 53.16
CA ARG A 108 9.71 20.31 53.08
C ARG A 108 9.13 20.60 54.45
#